data_AF-A0C3W0-F1
#
_entry.id   AF-A0C3W0-F1
#
_cell.length_a   1.000
_cell.length_b   1.000
_cell.length_c   1.000
_cell.angle_alpha   90.00
_cell.angle_beta   90.00
_cell.angle_gamma   90.00
#
_symmetry.space_group_name_H-M   'P 1'
#
loop_
_entity.id
_entity.type
_entity.pdbx_description
1 polymer ?
#
loop_
_entity_poly.entity_id
_entity_poly.type
_entity_poly.pdbx_seq_one_letter_code
_entity_poly.pdbx_strand_id
1 'polypeptide(L)' 'MNGSNMKSQMRVSSMSEKEEAQETLEIIHEMSQILNCGLDRQQLAILVSMIENGVNPEALALVVNEMKTELNTYKKIHKQ' A
#
# COMPACT_ATOMS: atom_id res chain seq x y z
N MET A 1 53.67 -6.56 -11.52
CA MET A 1 53.08 -5.34 -10.95
C MET A 1 51.61 -5.60 -10.71
N ASN A 2 51.29 -6.05 -9.50
CA ASN A 2 49.91 -6.17 -9.04
C ASN A 2 49.34 -4.78 -8.81
N GLY A 3 48.15 -4.55 -9.34
CA GLY A 3 47.34 -3.36 -9.13
C GLY A 3 45.88 -3.69 -9.32
N SER A 4 45.44 -4.76 -8.68
CA SER A 4 44.03 -5.09 -8.51
C SER A 4 43.32 -3.92 -7.81
N ASN A 5 42.11 -3.61 -8.28
CA ASN A 5 41.00 -3.09 -7.49
C ASN A 5 40.99 -1.60 -7.12
N MET A 6 40.10 -0.80 -7.73
CA MET A 6 39.38 0.28 -7.00
C MET A 6 38.17 0.91 -7.71
N LYS A 7 37.56 0.34 -8.75
CA LYS A 7 36.26 0.86 -9.24
C LYS A 7 35.29 -0.26 -9.62
N SER A 8 34.98 -1.12 -8.65
CA SER A 8 33.58 -1.56 -8.51
C SER A 8 32.76 -0.31 -8.17
N GLN A 9 32.46 0.48 -9.19
CA GLN A 9 31.41 1.47 -9.11
C GLN A 9 30.12 0.67 -8.99
N MET A 10 29.64 0.59 -7.76
CA MET A 10 28.25 0.28 -7.45
C MET A 10 27.42 1.30 -8.25
N ARG A 11 26.96 0.90 -9.44
CA ARG A 11 25.88 1.61 -10.12
C ARG A 11 24.67 1.42 -9.23
N VAL A 12 24.41 2.41 -8.38
CA VAL A 12 23.04 2.63 -7.91
C VAL A 12 22.27 2.99 -9.17
N SER A 13 21.56 2.02 -9.73
CA SER A 13 20.66 2.24 -10.85
C SER A 13 19.58 3.21 -10.36
N SER A 14 19.41 4.33 -11.04
CA SER A 14 18.28 5.23 -10.77
C SER A 14 16.98 4.48 -11.07
N MET A 15 16.17 4.21 -10.05
CA MET A 15 14.81 3.74 -10.25
C MET A 15 13.98 4.82 -10.92
N SER A 16 13.01 4.40 -11.73
CA SER A 16 11.98 5.29 -12.24
C SER A 16 10.97 5.63 -11.15
N GLU A 17 10.36 6.82 -11.22
CA GLU A 17 9.29 7.25 -10.29
C GLU A 17 8.17 6.21 -10.16
N LYS A 18 7.88 5.48 -11.25
CA LYS A 18 6.89 4.40 -11.26
C LYS A 18 7.33 3.20 -10.41
N GLU A 19 8.60 2.83 -10.45
CA GLU A 19 9.14 1.74 -9.63
C GLU A 19 9.15 2.13 -8.15
N GLU A 20 9.49 3.38 -7.83
CA GLU A 20 9.45 3.89 -6.45
C GLU A 20 8.02 3.90 -5.87
N ALA A 21 7.03 4.32 -6.66
CA ALA A 21 5.62 4.29 -6.26
C ALA A 21 5.12 2.86 -6.05
N GLN A 22 5.58 1.90 -6.87
CA GLN A 22 5.23 0.49 -6.72
C GLN A 22 5.82 -0.12 -5.45
N GLU A 23 7.10 0.14 -5.18
CA GLU A 23 7.77 -0.32 -3.95
C GLU A 23 7.12 0.30 -2.71
N THR A 24 6.80 1.59 -2.76
CA THR A 24 6.09 2.28 -1.66
C THR A 24 4.75 1.62 -1.38
N LEU A 25 3.94 1.35 -2.42
CA LEU A 25 2.66 0.67 -2.25
C LEU A 25 2.81 -0.77 -1.72
N GLU A 26 3.89 -1.47 -2.09
CA GLU A 26 4.21 -2.80 -1.57
C GLU A 26 4.51 -2.76 -0.08
N ILE A 27 5.34 -1.83 0.39
CA ILE A 27 5.64 -1.65 1.81
C ILE A 27 4.38 -1.32 2.60
N ILE A 28 3.52 -0.43 2.10
CA ILE A 28 2.27 -0.07 2.79
C ILE A 28 1.32 -1.28 2.84
N HIS A 29 1.27 -2.09 1.78
CA HIS A 29 0.50 -3.34 1.78
C HIS A 29 1.06 -4.32 2.81
N GLU A 30 2.39 -4.44 2.88
CA GLU A 30 3.22 -5.00 3.96
C GLU A 30 2.61 -4.75 5.35
N MET A 31 2.61 -3.46 5.69
CA MET A 31 2.12 -2.93 6.95
C MET A 31 0.63 -3.25 7.18
N SER A 32 -0.21 -3.15 6.15
CA SER A 32 -1.65 -3.42 6.26
C SER A 32 -1.95 -4.87 6.64
N GLN A 33 -1.13 -5.83 6.18
CA GLN A 33 -1.26 -7.24 6.53
C GLN A 33 -0.83 -7.48 7.98
N ILE A 34 0.31 -6.90 8.39
CA ILE A 34 0.79 -6.99 9.78
C ILE A 34 -0.25 -6.45 10.77
N LEU A 35 -0.91 -5.35 10.41
CA LEU A 35 -1.94 -4.71 11.22
C LEU A 35 -3.33 -5.33 11.05
N ASN A 36 -3.47 -6.38 10.23
CA ASN A 36 -4.74 -7.04 9.93
C ASN A 36 -5.85 -6.07 9.50
N CYS A 37 -5.53 -5.05 8.70
CA CYS A 37 -6.51 -4.07 8.22
C CYS A 37 -7.56 -4.70 7.29
N GLY A 38 -7.29 -5.89 6.75
CA GLY A 38 -8.19 -6.61 5.84
C GLY A 38 -8.51 -5.80 4.59
N LEU A 39 -7.47 -5.19 4.02
CA LEU A 39 -7.51 -4.44 2.76
C LEU A 39 -6.67 -5.19 1.73
N ASP A 40 -7.20 -5.31 0.51
CA ASP A 40 -6.42 -5.81 -0.62
C ASP A 40 -5.57 -4.68 -1.25
N ARG A 41 -4.63 -5.06 -2.12
CA ARG A 41 -3.70 -4.12 -2.77
C ARG A 41 -4.43 -3.04 -3.59
N GLN A 42 -5.55 -3.38 -4.22
CA GLN A 42 -6.30 -2.44 -5.05
C GLN A 42 -7.06 -1.43 -4.17
N GLN A 43 -7.71 -1.89 -3.11
CA GLN A 43 -8.35 -1.05 -2.11
C GLN A 43 -7.35 -0.07 -1.51
N LEU A 44 -6.17 -0.56 -1.12
CA LEU A 44 -5.12 0.27 -0.55
C LEU A 44 -4.63 1.34 -1.53
N ALA A 45 -4.42 1.00 -2.80
CA ALA A 45 -4.03 1.97 -3.83
C ALA A 45 -5.06 3.09 -3.99
N ILE A 46 -6.36 2.76 -3.96
CA ILE A 46 -7.44 3.75 -4.01
C ILE A 46 -7.39 4.67 -2.78
N LEU A 47 -7.25 4.10 -1.57
CA LEU A 47 -7.20 4.88 -0.33
C LEU A 47 -5.98 5.81 -0.28
N VAL A 48 -4.82 5.35 -0.74
CA VAL A 48 -3.61 6.18 -0.86
C VAL A 48 -3.87 7.34 -1.83
N SER A 49 -4.44 7.07 -3.01
CA SER A 49 -4.77 8.12 -3.97
C SER A 49 -5.78 9.13 -3.41
N MET A 50 -6.77 8.70 -2.64
CA MET A 50 -7.70 9.61 -1.97
C MET A 50 -6.98 10.53 -0.98
N ILE A 51 -6.05 9.98 -0.18
CA ILE A 51 -5.25 10.76 0.78
C ILE A 51 -4.33 11.75 0.06
N GLU A 52 -3.69 11.34 -1.03
CA GLU A 52 -2.87 12.22 -1.89
C GLU A 52 -3.69 13.37 -2.50
N ASN A 53 -4.98 13.13 -2.77
CA ASN A 53 -5.93 14.16 -3.20
C ASN A 53 -6.49 15.02 -2.05
N GLY A 54 -5.97 14.88 -0.83
CA GLY A 54 -6.32 15.73 0.31
C GLY A 54 -7.47 15.22 1.18
N VAL A 55 -7.93 13.98 0.99
CA VAL A 55 -8.92 13.38 1.88
C VAL A 55 -8.29 13.11 3.26
N ASN A 56 -9.01 13.47 4.32
CA ASN A 56 -8.57 13.18 5.69
C ASN A 56 -8.52 11.65 5.95
N PRO A 57 -7.38 11.08 6.37
CA PRO A 57 -7.23 9.64 6.60
C PRO A 57 -8.14 9.08 7.70
N GLU A 58 -8.39 9.84 8.77
CA GLU A 58 -9.24 9.43 9.90
C GLU A 58 -10.70 9.33 9.46
N ALA A 59 -11.19 10.35 8.74
CA ALA A 59 -12.54 10.33 8.18
C ALA A 59 -12.73 9.19 7.17
N LEU A 60 -11.72 8.96 6.32
CA LEU A 60 -11.72 7.87 5.36
C LEU A 60 -11.77 6.50 6.04
N ALA A 61 -11.02 6.32 7.13
CA ALA A 61 -11.05 5.08 7.91
C ALA A 61 -12.43 4.80 8.51
N LEU A 62 -13.14 5.82 9.01
CA LEU A 62 -14.51 5.69 9.52
C LEU A 62 -15.45 5.17 8.42
N VAL A 63 -15.43 5.79 7.24
CA VAL A 63 -16.27 5.40 6.10
C VAL A 63 -15.98 3.96 5.66
N VAL A 64 -14.70 3.59 5.53
CA VAL A 64 -14.31 2.22 5.13
C VAL A 64 -14.80 1.19 6.14
N ASN A 65 -14.70 1.49 7.44
CA ASN A 65 -15.16 0.59 8.50
C ASN A 65 -16.68 0.44 8.51
N GLU A 66 -17.42 1.52 8.27
CA GLU A 66 -18.87 1.50 8.15
C GLU A 66 -19.31 0.62 6.97
N MET A 67 -18.74 0.82 5.78
CA MET A 67 -19.01 0.01 4.61
C MET A 67 -18.71 -1.48 4.83
N LYS A 68 -17.60 -1.82 5.50
CA LYS A 68 -17.26 -3.21 5.84
C LYS A 68 -18.31 -3.81 6.79
N THR A 69 -18.78 -3.04 7.76
CA THR A 69 -19.79 -3.46 8.73
C THR A 69 -21.14 -3.73 8.05
N GLU A 70 -21.59 -2.83 7.18
CA GLU A 70 -22.82 -2.98 6.41
C GLU A 70 -22.76 -4.20 5.49
N LEU A 71 -21.66 -4.37 4.75
CA LEU A 71 -21.46 -5.51 3.86
C LEU A 71 -21.49 -6.84 4.62
N ASN A 72 -20.85 -6.89 5.78
CA ASN A 72 -20.85 -8.09 6.63
C ASN A 72 -22.25 -8.38 7.18
N THR A 73 -23.00 -7.36 7.56
CA THR A 73 -24.39 -7.49 8.02
C THR A 73 -25.29 -8.00 6.89
N TYR A 74 -25.18 -7.41 5.70
CA TYR A 74 -25.89 -7.85 4.51
C TYR A 74 -25.62 -9.32 4.18
N LYS A 75 -24.34 -9.73 4.19
CA LYS A 75 -23.93 -11.12 3.95
C LYS A 75 -24.50 -12.10 4.99
N LYS A 76 -24.62 -11.70 6.25
CA LYS A 76 -25.20 -12.54 7.32
C LYS A 76 -26.70 -12.74 7.12
N ILE A 77 -27.42 -11.70 6.70
CA ILE A 77 -28.87 -11.74 6.49
C ILE A 77 -29.21 -12.63 5.28
N HIS A 78 -28.43 -12.54 4.19
CA HIS A 78 -28.76 -13.18 2.91
C HIS A 78 -28.04 -14.52 2.66
N LYS A 79 -27.31 -15.06 3.65
CA LYS A 79 -26.69 -16.40 3.58
C LYS A 79 -27.47 -17.48 4.37
N GLN A 80 -28.77 -17.29 4.60
CA GLN A 80 -29.65 -18.37 5.08
C GLN A 80 -30.31 -19.08 3.90
#